data_AF-A0A822MXR8-F1
#
_entry.id   AF-A0A822MXR8-F1
#
_cell.length_a   1.000
_cell.length_b   1.000
_cell.length_c   1.000
_cell.angle_alpha   90.00
_cell.angle_beta   90.00
_cell.angle_gamma   90.00
#
_symmetry.space_group_name_H-M   'P 1'
#
loop_
_entity.id
_entity.type
_entity.pdbx_description
1 polymer ?
#
loop_
_entity_poly.entity_id
_entity_poly.type
_entity_poly.pdbx_seq_one_letter_code
_entity_poly.pdbx_strand_id
1 'polypeptide(L)'
;MRIEIDDDDLEGFNDNAKNKLRETTEKYVSDLIEEAHRLESKTNSVGGTPEVTSSNVSDANILITKGLSQKKTGIGSKAVRIVAALLPLAVGAMYDSAKLQDGTYMFMFIGVVTLSIIAVTVSILTE
;
A
#
# COMPACT_ATOMS: atom_id res chain seq x y z
N MET A 1 15.44 -22.14 9.56
CA MET A 1 14.19 -22.83 9.92
C MET A 1 13.89 -23.84 8.83
N ARG A 2 13.66 -25.11 9.15
CA ARG A 2 13.12 -26.11 8.21
C ARG A 2 11.71 -26.44 8.70
N ILE A 3 10.73 -26.31 7.81
CA ILE A 3 9.36 -26.76 8.08
C ILE A 3 9.30 -28.18 7.50
N GLU A 4 9.27 -29.18 8.39
CA GLU A 4 9.09 -30.57 8.01
C GLU A 4 7.58 -30.87 8.08
N ILE A 5 7.04 -31.39 6.98
CA ILE A 5 5.66 -31.87 6.87
C ILE A 5 5.79 -33.38 6.70
N ASP A 6 5.06 -34.14 7.50
CA ASP A 6 5.07 -35.60 7.40
C ASP A 6 4.47 -36.02 6.05
N ASP A 7 5.11 -36.98 5.37
CA ASP A 7 4.63 -37.48 4.09
C ASP A 7 3.31 -38.25 4.24
N ASP A 8 3.04 -38.78 5.44
CA ASP A 8 1.77 -39.44 5.78
C ASP A 8 0.59 -38.44 5.74
N ASP A 9 0.81 -37.17 6.10
CA ASP A 9 -0.22 -36.11 6.01
C ASP A 9 -0.52 -35.71 4.56
N LEU A 10 0.29 -36.15 3.60
CA LEU A 10 0.15 -35.88 2.16
C LEU A 10 -0.43 -37.06 1.38
N GLU A 11 -0.98 -38.06 2.08
CA GLU A 11 -1.68 -39.18 1.44
C GLU A 11 -2.86 -38.64 0.59
N GLY A 12 -2.91 -39.05 -0.68
CA GLY A 12 -3.89 -38.56 -1.66
C GLY A 12 -3.51 -37.28 -2.42
N PHE A 13 -2.39 -36.63 -2.09
CA PHE A 13 -1.86 -35.53 -2.89
C PHE A 13 -1.10 -36.09 -4.11
N ASN A 14 -1.49 -35.64 -5.31
CA ASN A 14 -0.66 -35.85 -6.49
C ASN A 14 0.57 -34.92 -6.48
N ASP A 15 1.56 -35.19 -7.34
CA ASP A 15 2.81 -34.44 -7.37
C ASP A 15 2.61 -32.93 -7.62
N ASN A 16 1.63 -32.56 -8.44
CA ASN A 16 1.29 -31.15 -8.67
C ASN A 16 0.72 -30.49 -7.41
N ALA A 17 -0.11 -31.18 -6.64
CA ALA A 17 -0.66 -30.69 -5.39
C ALA A 17 0.45 -30.53 -4.33
N LYS A 18 1.38 -31.47 -4.23
CA LYS A 18 2.56 -31.37 -3.34
C LYS A 18 3.42 -30.16 -3.71
N ASN A 19 3.70 -29.97 -5.00
CA ASN A 19 4.44 -28.81 -5.50
C ASN A 19 3.71 -27.50 -5.20
N LYS A 20 2.39 -27.45 -5.41
CA LYS A 20 1.60 -26.25 -5.15
C LYS A 20 1.50 -25.92 -3.66
N LEU A 21 1.41 -26.93 -2.81
CA LEU A 21 1.45 -26.77 -1.35
C LEU A 21 2.77 -26.13 -0.94
N ARG A 22 3.90 -26.66 -1.44
CA ARG A 22 5.23 -26.11 -1.16
C ARG A 22 5.35 -24.64 -1.59
N GLU A 23 4.97 -24.33 -2.83
CA GLU A 23 4.97 -22.96 -3.35
C GLU A 23 4.11 -22.01 -2.50
N THR A 24 2.91 -22.46 -2.11
CA THR A 24 1.98 -21.65 -1.31
C THR A 24 2.50 -21.43 0.10
N THR A 25 3.11 -22.44 0.73
CA THR A 25 3.75 -22.34 2.03
C THR A 25 4.95 -21.41 2.00
N GLU A 26 5.82 -21.52 0.99
CA GLU A 26 6.96 -20.62 0.79
C GLU A 26 6.49 -19.16 0.64
N LYS A 27 5.44 -18.93 -0.15
CA LYS A 27 4.82 -17.61 -0.29
C LYS A 27 4.24 -17.10 1.02
N TYR A 28 3.48 -17.94 1.73
CA TYR A 28 2.88 -17.57 3.02
C TYR A 28 3.93 -17.16 4.04
N VAL A 29 5.03 -17.92 4.15
CA VAL A 29 6.15 -17.60 5.04
C VAL A 29 6.79 -16.27 4.64
N SER A 30 7.00 -16.02 3.34
CA SER A 30 7.52 -14.75 2.84
C SER A 30 6.61 -13.58 3.22
N ASP A 31 5.30 -13.71 2.99
CA ASP A 31 4.31 -12.67 3.31
C ASP A 31 4.27 -12.41 4.83
N LEU A 32 4.35 -13.47 5.64
CA LEU A 32 4.39 -13.41 7.10
C LEU A 32 5.62 -12.66 7.62
N ILE A 33 6.79 -12.91 7.04
CA ILE A 33 8.03 -12.21 7.39
C ILE A 33 7.91 -10.73 7.04
N GLU A 34 7.42 -10.40 5.83
CA GLU A 34 7.27 -9.00 5.43
C GLU A 34 6.31 -8.24 6.34
N GLU A 35 5.16 -8.83 6.68
CA GLU A 35 4.17 -8.22 7.55
C GLU A 35 4.67 -8.09 8.99
N ALA A 36 5.41 -9.08 9.52
CA ALA A 36 6.02 -9.01 10.83
C ALA A 36 7.06 -7.87 10.92
N HIS A 37 7.90 -7.72 9.89
CA HIS A 37 8.82 -6.57 9.78
C HIS A 37 8.07 -5.24 9.66
N ARG A 38 6.94 -5.20 8.95
CA ARG A 38 6.10 -4.00 8.84
C ARG A 38 5.55 -3.59 10.21
N LEU A 39 5.05 -4.55 10.99
CA LEU A 39 4.54 -4.31 12.34
C LEU A 39 5.63 -3.86 13.31
N GLU A 40 6.83 -4.43 13.21
CA GLU A 40 8.00 -3.97 13.95
C GLU A 40 8.31 -2.52 13.59
N SER A 41 8.44 -2.20 12.31
CA SER A 41 8.77 -0.83 11.86
C SER A 41 7.73 0.22 12.28
N LYS A 42 6.46 -0.20 12.40
CA LYS A 42 5.37 0.66 12.89
C LYS A 42 5.49 0.92 14.39
N THR A 43 5.93 -0.07 15.16
CA THR A 43 6.05 0.02 16.61
C THR A 43 7.36 0.71 17.01
N ASN A 44 8.43 0.49 16.24
CA ASN A 44 9.75 1.08 16.43
C ASN A 44 9.88 2.45 15.73
N SER A 45 8.97 3.35 16.08
CA SER A 45 8.92 4.72 15.54
C SER A 45 10.07 5.62 16.00
N VAL A 46 10.82 5.20 17.02
CA VAL A 46 11.92 5.95 17.65
C VAL A 46 13.30 5.55 17.08
N GLY A 47 13.36 4.54 16.19
CA GLY A 47 14.60 4.17 15.48
C GLY A 47 15.59 3.35 16.30
N GLY A 48 15.10 2.52 17.23
CA GLY A 48 15.91 1.53 17.95
C GLY A 48 16.35 0.37 17.06
N THR A 49 17.16 -0.53 17.62
CA THR A 49 17.59 -1.76 16.93
C THR A 49 16.36 -2.57 16.49
N PRO A 50 16.22 -2.91 15.20
CA PRO A 50 15.07 -3.68 14.72
C PRO A 50 15.03 -5.07 15.34
N GLU A 51 13.92 -5.41 15.99
CA GLU A 51 13.70 -6.72 16.60
C GLU A 51 12.28 -7.23 16.33
N VAL A 52 12.17 -8.27 15.51
CA VAL A 52 10.87 -8.93 15.26
C VAL A 52 10.58 -9.87 16.41
N THR A 53 9.59 -9.52 17.22
CA THR A 53 9.17 -10.30 18.40
C THR A 53 8.11 -11.34 18.04
N SER A 54 7.85 -12.28 18.96
CA SER A 54 6.81 -13.30 18.80
C SER A 54 5.41 -12.71 18.63
N SER A 55 5.12 -11.57 19.26
CA SER A 55 3.84 -10.86 19.07
C SER A 55 3.72 -10.31 17.65
N ASN A 56 4.81 -9.79 17.05
CA ASN A 56 4.78 -9.31 15.67
C ASN A 56 4.43 -10.45 14.69
N VAL A 57 4.97 -11.65 14.90
CA VAL A 57 4.66 -12.82 14.05
C VAL A 57 3.21 -13.28 14.26
N SER A 58 2.72 -13.32 15.50
CA SER A 58 1.33 -13.67 15.81
C SER A 58 0.33 -12.69 15.19
N ASP A 59 0.59 -11.39 15.32
CA ASP A 59 -0.26 -10.34 14.76
C ASP A 59 -0.22 -10.36 13.23
N ALA A 60 0.96 -10.55 12.63
CA ALA A 60 1.11 -10.72 11.19
C ALA A 60 0.30 -11.90 10.66
N ASN A 61 0.32 -13.04 11.35
CA ASN A 61 -0.47 -14.23 11.01
C ASN A 61 -1.97 -13.91 11.01
N ILE A 62 -2.46 -13.18 12.01
CA ILE A 62 -3.87 -12.76 12.09
C ILE A 62 -4.23 -11.82 10.92
N LEU A 63 -3.35 -10.89 10.56
CA LEU A 63 -3.61 -9.92 9.48
C LEU A 63 -3.63 -10.60 8.12
N ILE A 64 -2.70 -11.52 7.84
CA ILE A 64 -2.63 -12.22 6.54
C ILE A 64 -3.81 -13.15 6.38
N THR A 65 -4.12 -13.97 7.39
CA THR A 65 -5.22 -14.95 7.33
C THR A 65 -6.60 -14.29 7.20
N LYS A 66 -6.78 -13.09 7.76
CA LYS A 66 -8.02 -12.31 7.63
C LYS A 66 -8.07 -11.44 6.37
N GLY A 67 -7.03 -11.45 5.54
CA GLY A 67 -6.93 -10.58 4.36
C GLY A 67 -6.83 -9.09 4.71
N LEU A 68 -6.39 -8.77 5.93
CA LEU A 68 -6.24 -7.41 6.45
C LEU A 68 -4.79 -6.91 6.39
N SER A 69 -3.88 -7.65 5.76
CA SER A 69 -2.51 -7.17 5.52
C SER A 69 -2.57 -5.89 4.69
N GLN A 70 -1.94 -4.85 5.21
CA GLN A 70 -1.93 -3.55 4.56
C GLN A 70 -0.79 -3.53 3.55
N LYS A 71 -1.13 -3.30 2.28
CA LYS A 71 -0.13 -3.12 1.22
C LYS A 71 0.76 -1.92 1.55
N LYS A 72 2.08 -2.07 1.44
CA LYS A 72 3.02 -0.95 1.52
C LYS A 72 2.59 0.12 0.50
N THR A 73 2.31 1.33 0.98
CA THR A 73 2.08 2.49 0.11
C THR A 73 3.38 2.80 -0.62
N GLY A 74 3.39 2.58 -1.94
CA GLY A 74 4.57 2.80 -2.76
C GLY A 74 4.98 4.28 -2.79
N ILE A 75 6.24 4.55 -3.12
CA ILE A 75 6.79 5.93 -3.24
C ILE A 75 5.93 6.81 -4.17
N GLY A 76 5.27 6.22 -5.17
CA GLY A 76 4.31 6.92 -6.04
C GLY A 76 3.12 7.54 -5.29
N SER A 77 2.59 6.88 -4.24
CA SER A 77 1.50 7.43 -3.41
C SER A 77 1.94 8.70 -2.67
N LYS A 78 3.19 8.76 -2.21
CA LYS A 78 3.75 9.97 -1.58
C LYS A 78 3.87 11.14 -2.55
N ALA A 79 4.28 10.90 -3.80
CA ALA A 79 4.39 11.93 -4.83
C ALA A 79 3.02 12.51 -5.22
N VAL A 80 2.02 11.64 -5.40
CA VAL A 80 0.63 12.05 -5.68
C VAL A 80 0.09 12.95 -4.56
N ARG A 81 0.42 12.64 -3.30
CA ARG A 81 0.01 13.44 -2.14
C ARG A 81 0.56 14.86 -2.17
N ILE A 82 1.83 15.03 -2.53
CA ILE A 82 2.46 16.36 -2.66
C ILE A 82 1.80 17.15 -3.79
N VAL A 83 1.60 16.53 -4.95
CA VAL A 83 0.96 17.19 -6.10
C VAL A 83 -0.48 17.58 -5.78
N ALA A 84 -1.25 16.70 -5.13
CA ALA A 84 -2.62 16.97 -4.69
C ALA A 84 -2.72 18.10 -3.67
N ALA A 85 -1.70 18.31 -2.83
CA ALA A 85 -1.66 19.44 -1.90
C ALA A 85 -1.33 20.78 -2.57
N LEU A 86 -0.53 20.77 -3.64
CA LEU A 86 -0.09 21.98 -4.33
C LEU A 86 -1.04 22.47 -5.43
N LEU A 87 -1.78 21.56 -6.08
CA LEU A 87 -2.73 21.91 -7.15
C LEU A 87 -3.85 22.87 -6.71
N PRO A 88 -4.49 22.71 -5.53
CA PRO A 88 -5.49 23.66 -5.04
C PRO A 88 -4.92 25.07 -4.82
N LEU A 89 -3.66 25.18 -4.41
CA LEU A 89 -2.96 26.47 -4.29
C LEU A 89 -2.74 27.10 -5.67
N ALA A 90 -2.38 26.30 -6.67
CA ALA A 90 -2.26 26.78 -8.06
C ALA A 90 -3.61 27.26 -8.61
N VAL A 91 -4.71 26.54 -8.35
CA VAL A 91 -6.07 26.98 -8.70
C VAL A 91 -6.39 28.33 -8.04
N GLY A 92 -6.11 28.49 -6.75
CA GLY A 92 -6.31 29.75 -6.04
C GLY A 92 -5.46 30.90 -6.61
N ALA A 93 -4.21 30.63 -6.94
CA ALA A 93 -3.31 31.62 -7.55
C ALA A 93 -3.71 32.00 -8.99
N MET A 94 -4.35 31.10 -9.72
CA MET A 94 -4.90 31.35 -11.07
C MET A 94 -6.26 32.05 -11.04
N TYR A 95 -6.88 32.25 -9.88
CA TYR A 95 -8.16 32.93 -9.83
C TYR A 95 -8.00 34.43 -10.10
N ASP A 96 -8.45 34.86 -11.28
CA ASP A 96 -8.46 36.25 -11.71
C ASP A 96 -9.79 36.55 -12.44
N SER A 97 -10.69 37.26 -11.77
CA SER A 97 -12.05 37.52 -12.25
C SER A 97 -12.10 38.31 -13.56
N ALA A 98 -11.08 39.12 -13.86
CA ALA A 98 -10.99 39.85 -15.12
C ALA A 98 -10.56 38.93 -16.27
N LYS A 99 -9.60 38.03 -16.03
CA LYS A 99 -9.13 37.07 -17.03
C LYS A 99 -10.10 35.93 -17.27
N LEU A 100 -10.91 35.56 -16.28
CA LEU A 100 -11.95 34.53 -16.42
C LEU A 100 -13.06 34.90 -17.43
N GLN A 101 -13.12 36.16 -17.88
CA GLN A 101 -14.00 36.57 -18.98
C GLN A 101 -13.45 36.19 -20.37
N ASP A 102 -12.15 35.91 -20.49
CA ASP A 102 -11.57 35.31 -21.69
C ASP A 102 -11.89 33.81 -21.71
N GLY A 103 -12.59 33.36 -22.76
CA GLY A 103 -12.96 31.96 -22.95
C GLY A 103 -11.76 31.02 -22.88
N THR A 104 -10.61 31.44 -23.40
CA THR A 104 -9.38 30.60 -23.40
C THR A 104 -8.86 30.39 -21.97
N TYR A 105 -8.82 31.46 -21.18
CA TYR A 105 -8.38 31.40 -19.79
C TYR A 105 -9.39 30.64 -18.92
N MET A 106 -10.68 30.81 -19.15
CA MET A 106 -11.74 30.07 -18.48
C MET A 106 -11.64 28.56 -18.72
N PHE A 107 -11.42 28.12 -19.98
CA PHE A 107 -11.23 26.70 -20.29
C PHE A 107 -9.99 26.11 -19.59
N MET A 108 -8.88 26.85 -19.58
CA MET A 108 -7.66 26.44 -18.88
C MET A 108 -7.90 26.33 -17.37
N PHE A 109 -8.56 27.31 -16.78
CA PHE A 109 -8.91 27.32 -15.36
C PHE A 109 -9.79 26.12 -14.97
N ILE A 110 -10.85 25.85 -15.72
CA ILE A 110 -11.73 24.67 -15.50
C ILE A 110 -10.93 23.36 -15.60
N GLY A 111 -10.00 23.28 -16.54
CA GLY A 111 -9.12 22.11 -16.69
C GLY A 111 -8.25 21.88 -15.46
N VAL A 112 -7.61 22.92 -14.94
CA VAL A 112 -6.76 22.84 -13.73
C VAL A 112 -7.59 22.54 -12.48
N VAL A 113 -8.78 23.14 -12.34
CA VAL A 113 -9.73 22.82 -11.25
C VAL A 113 -10.12 21.35 -11.29
N THR A 114 -10.49 20.84 -12.47
CA THR A 114 -10.89 19.44 -12.66
C THR A 114 -9.75 18.49 -12.32
N LEU A 115 -8.53 18.77 -12.81
CA LEU A 115 -7.33 18.02 -12.46
C LEU A 115 -7.04 18.05 -10.97
N SER A 116 -7.22 19.19 -10.32
CA SER A 116 -7.04 19.33 -8.87
C SER A 116 -8.02 18.44 -8.10
N ILE A 117 -9.29 18.41 -8.49
CA ILE A 117 -10.31 17.54 -7.86
C ILE A 117 -9.91 16.07 -8.01
N ILE A 118 -9.59 15.65 -9.24
CA ILE A 118 -9.18 14.26 -9.52
C ILE A 118 -7.94 13.88 -8.71
N ALA A 119 -6.92 14.73 -8.68
CA ALA A 119 -5.68 14.47 -7.94
C ALA A 119 -5.93 14.30 -6.44
N VAL A 120 -6.77 15.17 -5.85
CA VAL A 120 -7.14 15.08 -4.43
C VAL A 120 -7.96 13.81 -4.17
N THR A 121 -8.95 13.50 -5.00
CA THR A 121 -9.77 12.28 -4.85
C THR A 121 -8.92 11.02 -4.93
N VAL A 122 -8.02 10.92 -5.92
CA VAL A 122 -7.11 9.77 -6.05
C VAL A 122 -6.19 9.68 -4.84
N SER A 123 -5.65 10.80 -4.35
CA SER A 123 -4.78 10.82 -3.16
C SER A 123 -5.49 10.31 -1.91
N ILE A 124 -6.79 10.57 -1.75
CA ILE A 124 -7.59 10.08 -0.61
C ILE A 124 -7.88 8.59 -0.76
N LEU A 125 -8.21 8.13 -1.98
CA LEU A 125 -8.51 6.72 -2.25
C LEU A 125 -7.26 5.80 -2.21
N THR A 126 -6.07 6.39 -2.31
CA THR A 126 -4.79 5.66 -2.17
C THR A 126 -4.16 5.79 -0.77
N GLU A 127 -4.89 6.37 0.19
CA GLU A 127 -4.59 6.30 1.63
C GLU A 127 -4.87 4.90 2.19
#